data_AF-A0A1S2LG33-F1
#
_entry.id   AF-A0A1S2LG33-F1
#
_cell.length_a   1.000
_cell.length_b   1.000
_cell.length_c   1.000
_cell.angle_alpha   90.00
_cell.angle_beta   90.00
_cell.angle_gamma   90.00
#
_symmetry.space_group_name_H-M   'P 1'
#
loop_
_entity.id
_entity.type
_entity.pdbx_description
1 polymer ?
#
loop_
_entity_poly.entity_id
_entity_poly.type
_entity_poly.pdbx_seq_one_letter_code
_entity_poly.pdbx_strand_id
1 'polypeptide(L)'
;MKFDIHTHHDRCGHAQGKIRDYIEAAIEKGLTVIGISDHTPYFSSEEDHPLPGIAMPKSEFKNYVKEVLHLKEIYSEKIDVLLGIESDFFPEYVENYRSCFEPYPFDYIIGSVHHVDEINIFKKGRWEGLTDKEKVRTKETYYQLIERSARSGLFQILGHIDAMKGYYPAFTSIQTEAVEHTLKVIGQAGVAIEINTSGKMKDVGGWYPSNEMLERALYYSVDVTFGSDAHIPDRVGDDYDLVNEKLKEIGFKEWVYFKEKKKVVVPL
;
A
#
# COMPACT_ATOMS: atom_id res chain seq x y z
N MET A 1 3.47 11.63 17.08
CA MET A 1 3.65 10.16 16.92
C MET A 1 4.07 9.94 15.48
N LYS A 2 5.25 9.35 15.22
CA LYS A 2 5.72 9.06 13.86
C LYS A 2 5.49 7.59 13.52
N PHE A 3 5.06 7.29 12.31
CA PHE A 3 4.79 5.92 11.89
C PHE A 3 5.07 5.68 10.41
N ASP A 4 5.29 4.43 10.04
CA ASP A 4 5.39 3.97 8.65
C ASP A 4 4.77 2.58 8.54
N ILE A 5 3.70 2.45 7.74
CA ILE A 5 2.93 1.20 7.62
C ILE A 5 3.22 0.43 6.32
N HIS A 6 4.17 0.88 5.50
CA HIS A 6 4.50 0.21 4.25
C HIS A 6 5.99 0.00 4.13
N THR A 7 6.43 -1.18 4.55
CA THR A 7 7.83 -1.59 4.47
C THR A 7 7.93 -3.04 4.01
N HIS A 8 8.94 -3.30 3.20
CA HIS A 8 9.28 -4.63 2.69
C HIS A 8 10.53 -5.16 3.38
N HIS A 9 10.97 -6.36 3.02
CA HIS A 9 12.25 -6.91 3.43
C HIS A 9 12.64 -8.05 2.48
N ASP A 10 13.82 -8.62 2.70
CA ASP A 10 14.45 -9.61 1.83
C ASP A 10 13.59 -10.80 1.34
N ARG A 11 12.47 -11.15 2.01
CA ARG A 11 11.64 -12.29 1.61
C ARG A 11 10.89 -12.05 0.31
N CYS A 12 10.63 -10.81 -0.10
CA CYS A 12 10.04 -10.53 -1.42
C CYS A 12 11.01 -10.72 -2.59
N GLY A 13 12.30 -10.93 -2.32
CA GLY A 13 13.32 -11.14 -3.35
C GLY A 13 13.76 -9.88 -4.10
N HIS A 14 13.23 -8.70 -3.76
CA HIS A 14 13.63 -7.43 -4.37
C HIS A 14 13.80 -6.26 -3.38
N ALA A 15 13.62 -6.51 -2.08
CA ALA A 15 14.09 -5.64 -1.01
C ALA A 15 15.40 -6.18 -0.41
N GLN A 16 16.12 -5.30 0.28
CA GLN A 16 17.33 -5.65 1.04
C GLN A 16 17.08 -5.44 2.54
N GLY A 17 17.85 -6.14 3.36
CA GLY A 17 17.72 -6.11 4.82
C GLY A 17 16.66 -7.08 5.34
N LYS A 18 16.85 -7.49 6.60
CA LYS A 18 15.93 -8.31 7.40
C LYS A 18 14.91 -7.40 8.08
N ILE A 19 13.80 -7.98 8.55
CA ILE A 19 12.75 -7.25 9.30
C ILE A 19 13.35 -6.42 10.46
N ARG A 20 14.34 -6.98 11.18
CA ARG A 20 15.04 -6.28 12.26
C ARG A 20 15.67 -4.97 11.80
N ASP A 21 16.31 -4.96 10.63
CA ASP A 21 17.02 -3.78 10.11
C ASP A 21 16.04 -2.61 9.88
N TYR A 22 14.82 -2.90 9.43
CA TYR A 22 13.76 -1.90 9.25
C TYR A 22 13.25 -1.36 10.60
N ILE A 23 13.06 -2.23 11.59
CA ILE A 23 12.65 -1.84 12.94
C ILE A 23 13.70 -0.92 13.57
N GLU A 24 14.99 -1.26 13.44
CA GLU A 24 16.09 -0.47 13.96
C GLU A 24 16.20 0.89 13.25
N ALA A 25 16.09 0.91 11.92
CA ALA A 25 16.05 2.16 11.15
C ALA A 25 14.86 3.06 11.54
N ALA A 26 13.68 2.48 11.81
CA ALA A 26 12.53 3.23 12.32
C ALA A 26 12.82 3.89 13.67
N ILE A 27 13.41 3.14 14.61
CA ILE A 27 13.78 3.68 15.94
C ILE A 27 14.78 4.83 15.79
N GLU A 28 15.82 4.67 14.97
CA GLU A 28 16.83 5.70 14.72
C GLU A 28 16.24 6.99 14.14
N LYS A 29 15.20 6.85 13.30
CA LYS A 29 14.46 7.97 12.70
C LYS A 29 13.34 8.53 13.60
N GLY A 30 13.21 8.01 14.82
CA GLY A 30 12.24 8.48 15.81
C GLY A 30 10.79 8.07 15.51
N LEU A 31 10.58 7.01 14.73
CA LEU A 31 9.27 6.39 14.57
C LEU A 31 8.90 5.65 15.85
N THR A 32 7.63 5.76 16.21
CA THR A 32 7.02 5.11 17.38
C THR A 32 6.16 3.91 16.99
N VAL A 33 5.85 3.76 15.70
CA VAL A 33 5.11 2.63 15.13
C VAL A 33 5.74 2.27 13.79
N ILE A 34 5.95 0.98 13.53
CA ILE A 34 6.37 0.48 12.22
C ILE A 34 5.49 -0.70 11.83
N GLY A 35 5.01 -0.70 10.60
CA GLY A 35 4.29 -1.80 10.00
C GLY A 35 5.19 -2.58 9.05
N ILE A 36 5.33 -3.87 9.32
CA ILE A 36 5.99 -4.81 8.43
C ILE A 36 4.91 -5.35 7.52
N SER A 37 4.98 -5.06 6.22
CA SER A 37 3.88 -5.31 5.29
C SER A 37 4.39 -5.77 3.93
N ASP A 38 5.26 -6.79 3.97
CA ASP A 38 5.81 -7.36 2.74
C ASP A 38 4.72 -7.92 1.81
N HIS A 39 5.09 -8.27 0.58
CA HIS A 39 4.13 -8.83 -0.37
C HIS A 39 3.59 -10.19 0.09
N THR A 40 2.29 -10.41 -0.10
CA THR A 40 1.69 -11.73 0.07
C THR A 40 2.27 -12.73 -0.91
N PRO A 41 2.41 -14.01 -0.52
CA PRO A 41 2.52 -15.09 -1.49
C PRO A 41 1.32 -15.09 -2.45
N TYR A 42 1.53 -15.64 -3.64
CA TYR A 42 0.46 -15.87 -4.61
C TYR A 42 -0.40 -17.07 -4.19
N PHE A 43 -1.32 -16.87 -3.24
CA PHE A 43 -2.15 -17.94 -2.65
C PHE A 43 -3.08 -18.65 -3.64
N SER A 44 -3.42 -17.98 -4.75
CA SER A 44 -4.21 -18.55 -5.83
C SER A 44 -3.43 -19.45 -6.79
N SER A 45 -2.09 -19.44 -6.72
CA SER A 45 -1.25 -20.32 -7.53
C SER A 45 -1.16 -21.71 -6.91
N GLU A 46 -1.10 -22.75 -7.74
CA GLU A 46 -0.77 -24.11 -7.30
C GLU A 46 0.69 -24.21 -6.84
N GLU A 47 1.61 -23.54 -7.55
CA GLU A 47 3.03 -23.53 -7.24
C GLU A 47 3.33 -22.84 -5.90
N ASP A 48 4.31 -23.36 -5.14
CA ASP A 48 4.71 -22.77 -3.85
C ASP A 48 5.31 -21.36 -4.00
N HIS A 49 6.06 -21.13 -5.09
CA HIS A 49 6.83 -19.90 -5.30
C HIS A 49 6.84 -19.46 -6.78
N PRO A 50 5.69 -19.05 -7.34
CA PRO A 50 5.60 -18.73 -8.77
C PRO A 50 6.43 -17.50 -9.17
N LEU A 51 6.70 -16.56 -8.24
CA LEU A 51 7.39 -15.30 -8.52
C LEU A 51 8.45 -14.96 -7.45
N PRO A 52 9.63 -15.63 -7.47
CA PRO A 52 10.66 -15.48 -6.44
C PRO A 52 11.30 -14.10 -6.27
N GLY A 53 11.20 -13.24 -7.29
CA GLY A 53 11.68 -11.86 -7.23
C GLY A 53 10.60 -10.85 -6.85
N ILE A 54 9.40 -11.29 -6.47
CA ILE A 54 8.26 -10.41 -6.16
C ILE A 54 7.69 -10.69 -4.77
N ALA A 55 7.59 -11.94 -4.35
CA ALA A 55 7.01 -12.28 -3.06
C ALA A 55 7.67 -13.52 -2.45
N MET A 56 7.46 -13.71 -1.15
CA MET A 56 7.90 -14.92 -0.45
C MET A 56 7.11 -16.16 -0.91
N PRO A 57 7.65 -17.38 -0.78
CA PRO A 57 6.89 -18.60 -1.06
C PRO A 57 5.77 -18.80 -0.03
N LYS A 58 4.70 -19.51 -0.40
CA LYS A 58 3.58 -19.81 0.51
C LYS A 58 4.07 -20.53 1.77
N SER A 59 5.04 -21.43 1.62
CA SER A 59 5.69 -22.16 2.72
C SER A 59 6.38 -21.25 3.76
N GLU A 60 6.84 -20.05 3.39
CA GLU A 60 7.50 -19.10 4.31
C GLU A 60 6.54 -18.14 5.00
N PHE A 61 5.28 -18.05 4.56
CA PHE A 61 4.31 -17.09 5.11
C PHE A 61 4.11 -17.24 6.62
N LYS A 62 4.05 -18.48 7.12
CA LYS A 62 3.95 -18.74 8.56
C LYS A 62 5.20 -18.30 9.33
N ASN A 63 6.38 -18.45 8.72
CA ASN A 63 7.64 -18.03 9.31
C ASN A 63 7.75 -16.50 9.37
N TYR A 64 7.30 -15.81 8.32
CA TYR A 64 7.12 -14.36 8.32
C TYR A 64 6.26 -13.88 9.50
N VAL A 65 5.04 -14.42 9.62
CA VAL A 65 4.12 -14.04 10.71
C VAL A 65 4.77 -14.29 12.08
N LYS A 66 5.36 -15.47 12.27
CA LYS A 66 6.01 -15.83 13.54
C LYS A 66 7.15 -14.88 13.90
N GLU A 67 7.97 -14.50 12.92
CA GLU A 67 9.10 -13.60 13.15
C GLU A 67 8.64 -12.19 13.51
N VAL A 68 7.66 -11.62 12.79
CA VAL A 68 7.13 -10.30 13.10
C VAL A 68 6.53 -10.27 14.52
N LEU A 69 5.73 -11.29 14.89
CA LEU A 69 5.17 -11.39 16.23
C LEU A 69 6.24 -11.50 17.31
N HIS A 70 7.31 -12.26 17.06
CA HIS A 70 8.42 -12.36 17.99
C HIS A 70 9.18 -11.03 18.14
N LEU A 71 9.42 -10.32 17.04
CA LEU A 71 10.07 -9.00 17.07
C LEU A 71 9.19 -7.95 17.74
N LYS A 72 7.87 -8.02 17.57
CA LYS A 72 6.89 -7.19 18.29
C LYS A 72 7.04 -7.33 19.81
N GLU A 73 7.25 -8.54 20.32
CA GLU A 73 7.53 -8.76 21.75
C GLU A 73 8.88 -8.16 22.17
N ILE A 74 9.95 -8.42 21.42
CA ILE A 74 11.32 -7.96 21.72
C ILE A 74 11.41 -6.44 21.78
N TYR A 75 10.74 -5.74 20.86
CA TYR A 75 10.84 -4.29 20.71
C TYR A 75 9.71 -3.51 21.39
N SER A 76 8.83 -4.18 22.15
CA SER A 76 7.61 -3.59 22.74
C SER A 76 7.83 -2.33 23.60
N GLU A 77 8.98 -2.22 24.26
CA GLU A 77 9.38 -1.04 25.07
C GLU A 77 10.03 0.09 24.24
N LYS A 78 10.25 -0.12 22.95
CA LYS A 78 10.97 0.81 22.05
C LYS A 78 10.12 1.34 20.90
N ILE A 79 9.33 0.48 20.27
CA ILE A 79 8.50 0.81 19.10
C ILE A 79 7.35 -0.19 18.98
N ASP A 80 6.16 0.26 18.57
CA ASP A 80 5.03 -0.62 18.28
C ASP A 80 5.21 -1.24 16.89
N VAL A 81 5.61 -2.52 16.84
CA VAL A 81 5.75 -3.27 15.59
C VAL A 81 4.38 -3.87 15.22
N LEU A 82 3.90 -3.57 14.03
CA LEU A 82 2.62 -4.05 13.53
C LEU A 82 2.83 -5.20 12.53
N LEU A 83 2.02 -6.24 12.67
CA LEU A 83 1.92 -7.32 11.69
C LEU A 83 0.99 -6.87 10.56
N GLY A 84 1.58 -6.37 9.48
CA GLY A 84 0.90 -6.02 8.25
C GLY A 84 1.20 -7.01 7.12
N ILE A 85 0.58 -6.78 5.97
CA ILE A 85 0.94 -7.42 4.69
C ILE A 85 0.39 -6.56 3.55
N GLU A 86 1.13 -6.46 2.44
CA GLU A 86 0.61 -5.91 1.19
C GLU A 86 0.10 -7.04 0.31
N SER A 87 -1.21 -7.05 0.08
CA SER A 87 -1.87 -8.03 -0.76
C SER A 87 -2.28 -7.41 -2.09
N ASP A 88 -1.91 -8.07 -3.18
CA ASP A 88 -2.61 -7.85 -4.45
C ASP A 88 -4.11 -8.14 -4.29
N PHE A 89 -4.93 -7.32 -4.92
CA PHE A 89 -6.37 -7.55 -5.03
C PHE A 89 -6.69 -8.29 -6.32
N PHE A 90 -7.01 -9.57 -6.17
CA PHE A 90 -7.58 -10.38 -7.23
C PHE A 90 -9.06 -10.61 -6.94
N PRO A 91 -9.98 -9.97 -7.67
CA PRO A 91 -11.40 -10.03 -7.35
C PRO A 91 -11.98 -11.45 -7.30
N GLU A 92 -11.42 -12.36 -8.09
CA GLU A 92 -11.85 -13.76 -8.23
C GLU A 92 -11.35 -14.62 -7.06
N TYR A 93 -10.33 -14.16 -6.33
CA TYR A 93 -9.66 -14.91 -5.26
C TYR A 93 -9.77 -14.25 -3.88
N VAL A 94 -10.64 -13.26 -3.70
CA VAL A 94 -10.82 -12.55 -2.41
C VAL A 94 -11.02 -13.51 -1.24
N GLU A 95 -11.90 -14.50 -1.39
CA GLU A 95 -12.20 -15.46 -0.32
C GLU A 95 -11.05 -16.45 -0.07
N ASN A 96 -10.28 -16.80 -1.11
CA ASN A 96 -9.07 -17.59 -0.94
C ASN A 96 -8.04 -16.83 -0.10
N TYR A 97 -7.77 -15.56 -0.43
CA TYR A 97 -6.85 -14.71 0.33
C TYR A 97 -7.36 -14.47 1.76
N ARG A 98 -8.66 -14.21 1.93
CA ARG A 98 -9.30 -14.08 3.26
C ARG A 98 -9.01 -15.30 4.14
N SER A 99 -9.22 -16.50 3.62
CA SER A 99 -8.98 -17.74 4.37
C SER A 99 -7.50 -17.95 4.76
N CYS A 100 -6.56 -17.40 3.97
CA CYS A 100 -5.13 -17.44 4.29
C CYS A 100 -4.75 -16.47 5.42
N PHE A 101 -5.49 -15.37 5.58
CA PHE A 101 -5.22 -14.36 6.62
C PHE A 101 -5.94 -14.61 7.94
N GLU A 102 -7.14 -15.20 7.90
CA GLU A 102 -7.96 -15.47 9.10
C GLU A 102 -7.24 -16.18 10.27
N PRO A 103 -6.31 -17.12 10.03
CA PRO A 103 -5.60 -17.79 11.12
C PRO A 103 -4.61 -16.90 11.89
N TYR A 104 -4.32 -15.68 11.41
CA TYR A 104 -3.25 -14.84 11.91
C TYR A 104 -3.78 -13.48 12.42
N PRO A 105 -3.19 -12.91 13.49
CA PRO A 105 -3.66 -11.68 14.11
C PRO A 105 -3.10 -10.44 13.38
N PHE A 106 -3.37 -10.31 12.08
CA PHE A 106 -2.95 -9.14 11.30
C PHE A 106 -3.50 -7.85 11.91
N ASP A 107 -2.62 -6.88 12.10
CA ASP A 107 -2.97 -5.51 12.51
C ASP A 107 -3.67 -4.77 11.37
N TYR A 108 -3.22 -5.01 10.12
CA TYR A 108 -3.84 -4.47 8.92
C TYR A 108 -3.42 -5.24 7.66
N ILE A 109 -4.17 -5.03 6.58
CA ILE A 109 -3.87 -5.54 5.25
C ILE A 109 -4.00 -4.37 4.27
N ILE A 110 -2.95 -4.13 3.48
CA ILE A 110 -2.97 -3.19 2.35
C ILE A 110 -3.48 -3.95 1.13
N GLY A 111 -4.48 -3.39 0.43
CA GLY A 111 -4.98 -3.90 -0.84
C GLY A 111 -4.43 -3.08 -2.00
N SER A 112 -3.62 -3.70 -2.85
CA SER A 112 -2.95 -3.06 -3.99
C SER A 112 -3.43 -3.65 -5.32
N VAL A 113 -3.45 -2.83 -6.37
CA VAL A 113 -3.78 -3.29 -7.73
C VAL A 113 -2.52 -3.17 -8.59
N HIS A 114 -1.78 -4.28 -8.75
CA HIS A 114 -0.56 -4.28 -9.56
C HIS A 114 -0.77 -4.67 -11.02
N HIS A 115 -1.94 -5.20 -11.39
CA HIS A 115 -2.24 -5.66 -12.74
C HIS A 115 -3.58 -5.10 -13.24
N VAL A 116 -3.59 -4.64 -14.50
CA VAL A 116 -4.78 -4.15 -15.21
C VAL A 116 -4.66 -4.60 -16.65
N ASP A 117 -5.72 -5.21 -17.19
CA ASP A 117 -5.71 -5.85 -18.52
C ASP A 117 -4.58 -6.90 -18.63
N GLU A 118 -4.35 -7.70 -17.57
CA GLU A 118 -3.25 -8.69 -17.46
C GLU A 118 -1.83 -8.10 -17.55
N ILE A 119 -1.69 -6.77 -17.51
CA ILE A 119 -0.42 -6.07 -17.64
C ILE A 119 -0.09 -5.36 -16.32
N ASN A 120 1.13 -5.59 -15.83
CA ASN A 120 1.65 -4.90 -14.65
C ASN A 120 1.58 -3.37 -14.82
N ILE A 121 1.12 -2.65 -13.80
CA ILE A 121 0.94 -1.18 -13.83
C ILE A 121 2.26 -0.41 -14.03
N PHE A 122 3.38 -1.01 -13.63
CA PHE A 122 4.73 -0.48 -13.77
C PHE A 122 5.49 -1.02 -14.99
N LYS A 123 4.83 -1.76 -15.90
CA LYS A 123 5.46 -2.17 -17.16
C LYS A 123 5.71 -0.94 -18.05
N LYS A 124 6.99 -0.60 -18.27
CA LYS A 124 7.37 0.45 -19.24
C LYS A 124 6.82 0.11 -20.63
N GLY A 125 6.34 1.13 -21.34
CA GLY A 125 5.71 0.96 -22.64
C GLY A 125 4.28 0.40 -22.61
N ARG A 126 3.65 0.15 -21.44
CA ARG A 126 2.26 -0.38 -21.38
C ARG A 126 1.21 0.47 -22.11
N TRP A 127 1.51 1.76 -22.34
CA TRP A 127 0.64 2.72 -22.98
C TRP A 127 0.96 2.92 -24.47
N GLU A 128 2.04 2.32 -24.97
CA GLU A 128 2.46 2.43 -26.37
C GLU A 128 1.45 1.73 -27.28
N GLY A 129 1.08 2.40 -28.38
CA GLY A 129 0.11 1.87 -29.34
C GLY A 129 -1.36 1.98 -28.93
N LEU A 130 -1.67 2.37 -27.69
CA LEU A 130 -3.06 2.58 -27.26
C LEU A 130 -3.64 3.89 -27.83
N THR A 131 -4.86 3.81 -28.36
CA THR A 131 -5.71 4.96 -28.69
C THR A 131 -6.19 5.67 -27.42
N ASP A 132 -6.61 6.94 -27.52
CA ASP A 132 -7.11 7.67 -26.34
C ASP A 132 -8.33 6.99 -25.70
N LYS A 133 -9.20 6.35 -26.50
CA LYS A 133 -10.33 5.58 -25.99
C LYS A 133 -9.88 4.36 -25.17
N GLU A 134 -8.85 3.65 -25.62
CA GLU A 134 -8.28 2.53 -24.86
C GLU A 134 -7.60 3.00 -23.58
N LYS A 135 -6.91 4.16 -23.62
CA LYS A 135 -6.30 4.74 -22.42
C LYS A 135 -7.35 5.08 -21.36
N VAL A 136 -8.48 5.68 -21.77
CA VAL A 136 -9.62 5.94 -20.88
C VAL A 136 -10.18 4.64 -20.32
N ARG A 137 -10.44 3.64 -21.18
CA ARG A 137 -10.95 2.32 -20.74
C ARG A 137 -10.03 1.68 -19.69
N THR A 138 -8.73 1.62 -19.94
CA THR A 138 -7.77 1.03 -19.00
C THR A 138 -7.72 1.79 -17.67
N LYS A 139 -7.80 3.13 -17.69
CA LYS A 139 -7.91 3.92 -16.46
C LYS A 139 -9.20 3.59 -15.70
N GLU A 140 -10.33 3.49 -16.40
CA GLU A 140 -11.61 3.10 -15.80
C GLU A 140 -11.55 1.69 -15.19
N THR A 141 -10.94 0.72 -15.87
CA THR A 141 -10.74 -0.63 -15.34
C THR A 141 -9.90 -0.63 -14.07
N TYR A 142 -8.82 0.17 -14.02
CA TYR A 142 -8.00 0.30 -12.81
C TYR A 142 -8.80 0.85 -11.62
N TYR A 143 -9.57 1.92 -11.82
CA TYR A 143 -10.38 2.50 -10.76
C TYR A 143 -11.57 1.63 -10.35
N GLN A 144 -12.13 0.83 -11.27
CA GLN A 144 -13.11 -0.21 -10.94
C GLN A 144 -12.51 -1.32 -10.07
N LEU A 145 -11.26 -1.72 -10.30
CA LEU A 145 -10.56 -2.69 -9.44
C LEU A 145 -10.30 -2.11 -8.06
N ILE A 146 -9.86 -0.85 -7.96
CA ILE A 146 -9.70 -0.15 -6.67
C ILE A 146 -11.04 -0.05 -5.92
N GLU A 147 -12.13 0.27 -6.62
CA GLU A 147 -13.47 0.33 -6.04
C GLU A 147 -13.91 -1.04 -5.48
N ARG A 148 -13.70 -2.12 -6.25
CA ARG A 148 -13.98 -3.49 -5.80
C ARG A 148 -13.10 -3.88 -4.62
N SER A 149 -11.83 -3.45 -4.62
CA SER A 149 -10.90 -3.65 -3.51
C SER A 149 -11.43 -2.98 -2.23
N ALA A 150 -11.86 -1.72 -2.32
CA ALA A 150 -12.45 -0.97 -1.21
C ALA A 150 -13.69 -1.65 -0.62
N ARG A 151 -14.54 -2.23 -1.49
CA ARG A 151 -15.79 -2.90 -1.08
C ARG A 151 -15.61 -4.35 -0.64
N SER A 152 -14.42 -4.93 -0.78
CA SER A 152 -14.19 -6.34 -0.48
C SER A 152 -14.33 -6.68 1.02
N GLY A 153 -14.19 -5.68 1.90
CA GLY A 153 -14.09 -5.91 3.35
C GLY A 153 -12.86 -6.72 3.76
N LEU A 154 -11.86 -6.85 2.89
CA LEU A 154 -10.61 -7.56 3.17
C LEU A 154 -9.54 -6.62 3.71
N PHE A 155 -9.49 -5.39 3.19
CA PHE A 155 -8.41 -4.44 3.43
C PHE A 155 -8.80 -3.31 4.38
N GLN A 156 -7.81 -2.78 5.09
CA GLN A 156 -7.96 -1.57 5.88
C GLN A 156 -7.44 -0.34 5.12
N ILE A 157 -6.48 -0.56 4.21
CA ILE A 157 -5.76 0.47 3.47
C ILE A 157 -5.72 0.07 2.00
N LEU A 158 -5.88 1.03 1.09
CA LEU A 158 -5.65 0.86 -0.34
C LEU A 158 -4.29 1.46 -0.71
N GLY A 159 -3.42 0.63 -1.30
CA GLY A 159 -2.07 1.02 -1.70
C GLY A 159 -2.07 1.90 -2.94
N HIS A 160 -1.18 2.90 -2.95
CA HIS A 160 -0.76 3.72 -4.10
C HIS A 160 -1.79 3.85 -5.27
N ILE A 161 -2.98 4.40 -4.98
CA ILE A 161 -4.17 4.36 -5.85
C ILE A 161 -4.12 5.13 -7.20
N ASP A 162 -3.00 5.78 -7.53
CA ASP A 162 -2.69 6.29 -8.87
C ASP A 162 -1.34 5.80 -9.43
N ALA A 163 -0.82 4.68 -8.92
CA ALA A 163 0.49 4.15 -9.28
C ALA A 163 0.71 3.91 -10.78
N MET A 164 -0.36 3.78 -11.57
CA MET A 164 -0.28 3.74 -13.04
C MET A 164 0.40 4.95 -13.68
N LYS A 165 0.53 6.08 -12.95
CA LYS A 165 1.31 7.25 -13.41
C LYS A 165 2.82 7.03 -13.31
N GLY A 166 3.30 6.03 -12.58
CA GLY A 166 4.71 5.84 -12.21
C GLY A 166 5.70 5.97 -13.36
N TYR A 167 5.48 5.24 -14.46
CA TYR A 167 6.28 5.35 -15.70
C TYR A 167 5.48 5.96 -16.87
N TYR A 168 4.37 6.63 -16.56
CA TYR A 168 3.56 7.34 -17.53
C TYR A 168 2.83 8.51 -16.86
N PRO A 169 3.54 9.64 -16.60
CA PRO A 169 2.96 10.77 -15.86
C PRO A 169 1.69 11.35 -16.49
N ALA A 170 1.53 11.21 -17.82
CA ALA A 170 0.33 11.60 -18.56
C ALA A 170 -0.93 10.80 -18.15
N PHE A 171 -0.81 9.71 -17.37
CA PHE A 171 -1.94 8.99 -16.76
C PHE A 171 -2.87 9.94 -15.98
N THR A 172 -2.28 10.87 -15.23
CA THR A 172 -3.02 11.85 -14.41
C THR A 172 -3.99 12.65 -15.27
N SER A 173 -3.56 13.08 -16.46
CA SER A 173 -4.33 13.94 -17.35
C SER A 173 -5.48 13.23 -18.09
N ILE A 174 -5.53 11.90 -18.12
CA ILE A 174 -6.63 11.15 -18.75
C ILE A 174 -7.92 11.41 -17.97
N GLN A 175 -8.90 12.06 -18.60
CA GLN A 175 -10.16 12.42 -17.95
C GLN A 175 -11.14 11.25 -17.92
N THR A 176 -11.72 10.97 -16.76
CA THR A 176 -12.81 10.01 -16.57
C THR A 176 -13.49 10.27 -15.22
N GLU A 177 -14.79 10.02 -15.14
CA GLU A 177 -15.58 10.11 -13.91
C GLU A 177 -15.22 9.01 -12.90
N ALA A 178 -14.58 7.92 -13.35
CA ALA A 178 -14.25 6.78 -12.51
C ALA A 178 -13.41 7.16 -11.29
N VAL A 179 -12.49 8.13 -11.42
CA VAL A 179 -11.66 8.61 -10.29
C VAL A 179 -12.53 9.16 -9.17
N GLU A 180 -13.48 10.02 -9.54
CA GLU A 180 -14.38 10.69 -8.59
C GLU A 180 -15.31 9.69 -7.91
N HIS A 181 -15.86 8.78 -8.70
CA HIS A 181 -16.71 7.72 -8.22
C HIS A 181 -15.96 6.82 -7.22
N THR A 182 -14.75 6.39 -7.55
CA THR A 182 -13.94 5.53 -6.69
C THR A 182 -13.60 6.21 -5.36
N LEU A 183 -13.18 7.49 -5.36
CA LEU A 183 -12.89 8.22 -4.11
C LEU A 183 -14.13 8.32 -3.21
N LYS A 184 -15.31 8.59 -3.79
CA LYS A 184 -16.57 8.58 -3.05
C LYS A 184 -16.85 7.21 -2.42
N VAL A 185 -16.63 6.13 -3.17
CA VAL A 185 -16.84 4.76 -2.66
C VAL A 185 -15.85 4.42 -1.54
N ILE A 186 -14.58 4.82 -1.67
CA ILE A 186 -13.57 4.63 -0.63
C ILE A 186 -14.02 5.31 0.68
N GLY A 187 -14.46 6.58 0.60
CA GLY A 187 -14.97 7.31 1.77
C GLY A 187 -16.19 6.64 2.41
N GLN A 188 -17.10 6.08 1.59
CA GLN A 188 -18.25 5.32 2.09
C GLN A 188 -17.89 3.97 2.71
N ALA A 189 -16.86 3.30 2.19
CA ALA A 189 -16.39 2.01 2.69
C ALA A 189 -15.60 2.14 4.00
N GLY A 190 -15.10 3.34 4.32
CA GLY A 190 -14.34 3.59 5.55
C GLY A 190 -12.94 2.96 5.55
N VAL A 191 -12.40 2.65 4.37
CA VAL A 191 -11.01 2.22 4.18
C VAL A 191 -10.12 3.44 3.93
N ALA A 192 -8.89 3.40 4.42
CA ALA A 192 -7.94 4.47 4.20
C ALA A 192 -7.25 4.33 2.84
N ILE A 193 -6.70 5.43 2.32
CA ILE A 193 -5.73 5.40 1.22
C ILE A 193 -4.34 5.73 1.74
N GLU A 194 -3.34 5.08 1.16
CA GLU A 194 -1.95 5.33 1.48
C GLU A 194 -1.40 6.56 0.76
N ILE A 195 -0.67 7.41 1.47
CA ILE A 195 0.36 8.28 0.89
C ILE A 195 1.66 7.49 0.85
N ASN A 196 2.01 7.06 -0.35
CA ASN A 196 3.17 6.25 -0.67
C ASN A 196 4.27 7.12 -1.27
N THR A 197 5.41 7.20 -0.58
CA THR A 197 6.52 8.07 -1.01
C THR A 197 7.45 7.44 -2.05
N SER A 198 7.21 6.19 -2.46
CA SER A 198 8.01 5.51 -3.50
C SER A 198 7.79 6.06 -4.91
N GLY A 199 6.76 6.88 -5.14
CA GLY A 199 6.53 7.60 -6.39
C GLY A 199 7.75 8.40 -6.87
N LYS A 200 8.55 8.94 -5.94
CA LYS A 200 9.75 9.73 -6.21
C LYS A 200 10.86 8.92 -6.88
N MET A 201 10.77 7.59 -6.79
CA MET A 201 11.71 6.64 -7.40
C MET A 201 11.30 6.25 -8.82
N LYS A 202 10.21 6.82 -9.36
CA LYS A 202 9.69 6.56 -10.71
C LYS A 202 9.71 7.84 -11.55
N ASP A 203 9.37 7.74 -12.85
CA ASP A 203 9.41 8.87 -13.80
C ASP A 203 8.43 10.00 -13.43
N VAL A 204 7.37 9.69 -12.67
CA VAL A 204 6.41 10.72 -12.20
C VAL A 204 6.95 11.66 -11.14
N GLY A 205 7.91 11.21 -10.33
CA GLY A 205 8.33 11.96 -9.15
C GLY A 205 7.22 12.11 -8.08
N GLY A 206 7.52 12.78 -6.98
CA GLY A 206 6.54 13.04 -5.91
C GLY A 206 6.00 11.76 -5.26
N TRP A 207 4.72 11.72 -4.92
CA TRP A 207 4.10 10.62 -4.17
C TRP A 207 2.86 10.06 -4.88
N TYR A 208 2.41 8.89 -4.42
CA TYR A 208 1.07 8.37 -4.71
C TYR A 208 0.18 8.56 -3.47
N PRO A 209 -1.05 9.05 -3.56
CA PRO A 209 -1.60 9.76 -4.70
C PRO A 209 -1.02 11.17 -4.87
N SER A 210 -1.32 11.80 -6.02
CA SER A 210 -1.01 13.23 -6.24
C SER A 210 -1.77 14.15 -5.28
N ASN A 211 -1.26 15.36 -5.05
CA ASN A 211 -1.92 16.37 -4.20
C ASN A 211 -3.35 16.69 -4.65
N GLU A 212 -3.60 16.79 -5.97
CA GLU A 212 -4.95 17.02 -6.52
C GLU A 212 -5.91 15.89 -6.13
N MET A 213 -5.44 14.65 -6.13
CA MET A 213 -6.25 13.53 -5.67
C MET A 213 -6.41 13.51 -4.14
N LEU A 214 -5.41 13.94 -3.37
CA LEU A 214 -5.55 14.11 -1.92
C LEU A 214 -6.60 15.17 -1.56
N GLU A 215 -6.66 16.28 -2.29
CA GLU A 215 -7.71 17.30 -2.13
C GLU A 215 -9.11 16.72 -2.39
N ARG A 216 -9.26 15.92 -3.46
CA ARG A 216 -10.52 15.22 -3.76
C ARG A 216 -10.85 14.14 -2.73
N ALA A 217 -9.86 13.41 -2.25
CA ALA A 217 -10.02 12.41 -1.20
C ALA A 217 -10.53 13.06 0.10
N LEU A 218 -9.97 14.22 0.47
CA LEU A 218 -10.45 15.02 1.62
C LEU A 218 -11.91 15.43 1.45
N TYR A 219 -12.29 15.91 0.25
CA TYR A 219 -13.68 16.27 -0.06
C TYR A 219 -14.66 15.11 0.17
N TYR A 220 -14.25 13.88 -0.16
CA TYR A 220 -15.04 12.66 0.08
C TYR A 220 -14.84 12.03 1.46
N SER A 221 -14.18 12.73 2.40
CA SER A 221 -13.93 12.23 3.75
C SER A 221 -13.18 10.89 3.78
N VAL A 222 -12.28 10.68 2.82
CA VAL A 222 -11.41 9.51 2.77
C VAL A 222 -10.32 9.66 3.84
N ASP A 223 -10.18 8.67 4.71
CA ASP A 223 -9.05 8.61 5.63
C ASP A 223 -7.74 8.39 4.87
N VAL A 224 -6.66 8.94 5.39
CA VAL A 224 -5.32 8.81 4.82
C VAL A 224 -4.36 8.15 5.81
N THR A 225 -3.36 7.44 5.29
CA THR A 225 -2.25 6.85 6.06
C THR A 225 -0.91 7.12 5.37
N PHE A 226 0.21 6.80 6.02
CA PHE A 226 1.56 7.02 5.50
C PHE A 226 2.33 5.71 5.36
N GLY A 227 2.90 5.50 4.17
CA GLY A 227 3.81 4.40 3.88
C GLY A 227 5.00 4.86 3.04
N SER A 228 6.21 4.44 3.38
CA SER A 228 7.39 4.77 2.55
C SER A 228 7.59 3.83 1.37
N ASP A 229 7.01 2.62 1.46
CA ASP A 229 7.24 1.51 0.53
C ASP A 229 8.76 1.30 0.38
N ALA A 230 9.37 1.19 1.57
CA ALA A 230 10.80 1.02 1.74
C ALA A 230 11.18 -0.42 1.37
N HIS A 231 12.06 -0.52 0.38
CA HIS A 231 12.72 -1.76 -0.04
C HIS A 231 14.19 -1.82 0.41
N ILE A 232 14.63 -0.82 1.18
CA ILE A 232 15.88 -0.79 1.94
C ILE A 232 15.61 -0.06 3.27
N PRO A 233 16.29 -0.41 4.39
CA PRO A 233 16.08 0.22 5.69
C PRO A 233 16.25 1.76 5.67
N ASP A 234 17.20 2.24 4.87
CA ASP A 234 17.48 3.68 4.71
C ASP A 234 16.30 4.49 4.19
N ARG A 235 15.29 3.85 3.59
CA ARG A 235 14.08 4.52 3.08
C ARG A 235 12.90 4.54 4.05
N VAL A 236 12.99 3.86 5.20
CA VAL A 236 11.94 3.89 6.22
C VAL A 236 11.61 5.34 6.61
N GLY A 237 10.33 5.72 6.61
CA GLY A 237 9.92 7.09 6.93
C GLY A 237 10.35 8.16 5.91
N ASP A 238 10.73 7.77 4.69
CA ASP A 238 11.09 8.68 3.61
C ASP A 238 10.04 9.77 3.40
N ASP A 239 10.47 11.03 3.41
CA ASP A 239 9.64 12.23 3.23
C ASP A 239 8.51 12.41 4.27
N TYR A 240 8.55 11.72 5.41
CA TYR A 240 7.48 11.76 6.42
C TYR A 240 7.06 13.18 6.81
N ASP A 241 8.03 14.04 7.13
CA ASP A 241 7.76 15.41 7.58
C ASP A 241 7.18 16.27 6.43
N LEU A 242 7.63 16.05 5.20
CA LEU A 242 7.08 16.72 4.02
C LEU A 242 5.63 16.28 3.75
N VAL A 243 5.32 14.99 3.88
CA VAL A 243 3.95 14.49 3.76
C VAL A 243 3.06 15.09 4.84
N ASN A 244 3.53 15.12 6.09
CA ASN A 244 2.77 15.71 7.20
C ASN A 244 2.44 17.18 6.94
N GLU A 245 3.42 17.98 6.52
CA GLU A 245 3.23 19.39 6.16
C GLU A 245 2.24 19.53 5.01
N LYS A 246 2.39 18.72 3.94
CA LYS A 246 1.48 18.77 2.79
C LYS A 246 0.04 18.42 3.15
N LEU A 247 -0.19 17.41 3.98
CA LEU A 247 -1.52 17.03 4.44
C LEU A 247 -2.18 18.17 5.24
N LYS A 248 -1.42 18.86 6.10
CA LYS A 248 -1.88 20.05 6.82
C LYS A 248 -2.27 21.19 5.88
N GLU A 249 -1.45 21.44 4.85
CA GLU A 249 -1.71 22.46 3.84
C GLU A 249 -3.00 22.17 3.05
N ILE A 250 -3.22 20.92 2.67
CA ILE A 250 -4.44 20.48 1.96
C ILE A 250 -5.68 20.60 2.86
N GLY A 251 -5.51 20.43 4.18
CA GLY A 251 -6.57 20.65 5.17
C GLY A 251 -6.91 19.43 6.01
N PHE A 252 -6.21 18.31 5.85
CA PHE A 252 -6.33 17.17 6.76
C PHE A 252 -5.95 17.58 8.19
N LYS A 253 -6.65 17.00 9.17
CA LYS A 253 -6.40 17.22 10.61
C LYS A 253 -5.77 16.03 11.29
N GLU A 254 -5.96 14.88 10.69
CA GLU A 254 -5.51 13.59 11.18
C GLU A 254 -5.22 12.67 10.00
N TRP A 255 -4.39 11.69 10.27
CA TRP A 255 -4.21 10.49 9.47
C TRP A 255 -4.37 9.28 10.40
N VAL A 256 -4.48 8.10 9.82
CA VAL A 256 -4.79 6.89 10.56
C VAL A 256 -3.73 5.82 10.33
N TYR A 257 -3.58 4.94 11.30
CA TYR A 257 -3.05 3.60 11.07
C TYR A 257 -4.04 2.59 11.67
N PHE A 258 -3.73 1.30 11.57
CA PHE A 258 -4.62 0.25 12.04
C PHE A 258 -3.86 -0.72 12.95
N LYS A 259 -4.50 -1.10 14.05
CA LYS A 259 -4.02 -2.09 15.01
C LYS A 259 -5.15 -3.05 15.31
N GLU A 260 -4.90 -4.35 15.21
CA GLU A 260 -5.96 -5.39 15.27
C GLU A 260 -7.16 -5.08 14.36
N LYS A 261 -6.90 -4.55 13.16
CA LYS A 261 -7.89 -4.09 12.16
C LYS A 261 -8.81 -2.96 12.65
N LYS A 262 -8.47 -2.31 13.77
CA LYS A 262 -9.17 -1.13 14.29
C LYS A 262 -8.39 0.13 13.95
N LYS A 263 -9.12 1.14 13.48
CA LYS A 263 -8.59 2.46 13.17
C LYS A 263 -8.00 3.11 14.43
N VAL A 264 -6.77 3.59 14.32
CA VAL A 264 -6.12 4.45 15.31
C VAL A 264 -5.87 5.81 14.65
N VAL A 265 -6.46 6.84 15.25
CA VAL A 265 -6.37 8.22 14.76
C VAL A 265 -5.13 8.90 15.34
N VAL A 266 -4.35 9.54 14.48
CA VAL A 266 -3.16 10.31 14.85
C VAL A 266 -3.32 11.75 14.34
N PRO A 267 -3.32 12.75 15.24
CA PRO A 267 -3.33 14.15 14.81
C PRO A 267 -2.10 14.50 13.98
N LEU A 268 -2.30 15.30 12.92
CA LEU A 268 -1.21 15.78 12.05
C LEU A 268 -0.37 16.86 12.73
#